data_AF-A0A1Q7JQM9-F1
#
_entry.id   AF-A0A1Q7JQM9-F1
#
_cell.length_a   1.000
_cell.length_b   1.000
_cell.length_c   1.000
_cell.angle_alpha   90.00
_cell.angle_beta   90.00
_cell.angle_gamma   90.00
#
_symmetry.space_group_name_H-M   'P 1'
#
loop_
_entity.id
_entity.type
_entity.pdbx_description
1 polymer ?
#
loop_
_entity_poly.entity_id
_entity_poly.type
_entity_poly.pdbx_seq_one_letter_code
_entity_poly.pdbx_strand_id
1 'polypeptide(L)'
;MKAAELKELSLDELTRKAGELRENLFNLKIRRRAGTLESVSDVTKNKRDLARILTLLTQKTGSSKAQRKAAQRQQPSAAAEKKDQP
;
A
#
# COMPACT_ATOMS: atom_id res chain seq x y z
N MET A 1 0.16 5.01 15.87
CA MET A 1 1.58 4.59 15.98
C MET A 1 2.55 5.75 15.69
N LYS A 2 3.74 5.78 16.31
CA LYS A 2 4.81 6.72 15.95
C LYS A 2 5.61 6.17 14.77
N ALA A 3 5.99 7.05 13.84
CA ALA A 3 6.70 6.65 12.63
C ALA A 3 8.14 6.16 12.89
N ALA A 4 8.77 6.60 13.99
CA ALA A 4 10.12 6.18 14.37
C ALA A 4 10.16 4.69 14.74
N GLU A 5 9.26 4.26 15.63
CA GLU A 5 9.14 2.86 16.08
C GLU A 5 8.87 1.90 14.92
N LEU A 6 8.13 2.33 13.89
CA LEU A 6 7.85 1.49 12.72
C LEU A 6 9.04 1.33 11.79
N LYS A 7 10.01 2.25 11.79
CA LYS A 7 11.20 2.16 10.92
C LYS A 7 12.22 1.16 11.45
N GLU A 8 12.28 0.98 12.77
CA GLU A 8 13.21 0.08 13.45
C GLU A 8 12.82 -1.40 13.27
N LEU A 9 11.54 -1.69 13.03
CA LEU A 9 11.04 -3.05 12.82
C LEU A 9 11.56 -3.68 11.52
N SER A 10 11.79 -4.99 11.56
CA SER A 10 12.16 -5.81 10.40
C SER A 10 11.01 -5.95 9.38
N LEU A 11 11.32 -6.42 8.17
CA LEU A 11 10.31 -6.66 7.13
C LEU A 11 9.23 -7.66 7.57
N ASP A 12 9.63 -8.70 8.30
CA ASP A 12 8.73 -9.75 8.77
C ASP A 12 7.81 -9.23 9.87
N GLU A 13 8.35 -8.44 10.81
CA GLU A 13 7.56 -7.81 11.87
C GLU A 13 6.55 -6.80 11.30
N LEU A 14 6.96 -6.01 10.31
CA LEU A 14 6.06 -5.10 9.62
C LEU A 14 4.93 -5.86 8.91
N THR A 15 5.25 -7.00 8.31
CA THR A 15 4.25 -7.86 7.64
C THR A 15 3.27 -8.47 8.65
N ARG A 16 3.77 -8.96 9.78
CA ARG A 16 2.92 -9.47 10.88
C ARG A 16 1.98 -8.40 11.43
N LYS A 17 2.51 -7.22 11.77
CA LYS A 17 1.70 -6.09 12.24
C LYS A 17 0.66 -5.63 11.21
N ALA A 18 0.99 -5.67 9.92
CA ALA A 18 0.02 -5.39 8.87
C ALA A 18 -1.14 -6.41 8.85
N GLY A 19 -0.86 -7.68 9.15
CA GLY A 19 -1.87 -8.73 9.31
C GLY A 19 -2.80 -8.44 10.49
N GLU A 20 -2.24 -8.18 11.66
CA GLU A 20 -2.99 -7.85 12.88
C GLU A 20 -3.90 -6.63 12.68
N LEU A 21 -3.39 -5.56 12.05
CA LEU A 21 -4.19 -4.36 11.78
C LEU A 21 -5.34 -4.62 10.78
N ARG A 22 -5.17 -5.55 9.84
CA ARG A 22 -6.24 -5.94 8.91
C ARG A 22 -7.35 -6.70 9.63
N GLU A 23 -6.99 -7.62 10.51
CA GLU A 23 -7.93 -8.35 11.35
C GLU A 23 -8.70 -7.41 12.29
N ASN A 24 -7.99 -6.49 12.95
CA ASN A 24 -8.60 -5.45 13.76
C ASN A 24 -9.58 -4.59 12.97
N LEU A 25 -9.22 -4.19 11.74
CA LEU A 25 -10.14 -3.47 10.86
C LEU A 25 -11.36 -4.30 10.45
N PHE A 26 -11.22 -5.60 10.27
CA PHE A 26 -12.34 -6.50 9.99
C PHE A 26 -13.30 -6.56 11.17
N ASN A 27 -12.79 -6.77 12.38
CA ASN A 27 -13.56 -6.77 13.61
C ASN A 27 -14.27 -5.44 13.84
N LEU A 28 -13.59 -4.31 13.62
CA LEU A 28 -14.19 -2.97 13.72
C LEU A 28 -15.28 -2.74 12.66
N LYS A 29 -15.14 -3.30 11.45
CA LYS A 29 -16.19 -3.22 10.42
C LYS A 29 -17.42 -4.04 10.82
N ILE A 30 -17.25 -5.21 11.42
CA ILE A 30 -18.36 -6.02 11.94
C ILE A 30 -19.07 -5.25 13.05
N ARG A 31 -18.34 -4.74 14.06
CA ARG A 31 -18.91 -3.94 15.14
C ARG A 31 -19.64 -2.70 14.63
N ARG A 32 -19.10 -2.04 13.60
CA ARG A 32 -19.75 -0.91 12.93
C ARG A 32 -21.10 -1.30 12.30
N ARG A 33 -21.16 -2.45 11.63
CA ARG A 33 -22.41 -2.97 11.04
C ARG A 33 -23.41 -3.40 12.11
N ALA A 34 -22.92 -3.96 13.22
CA ALA A 34 -23.73 -4.38 14.36
C ALA A 34 -24.20 -3.20 15.23
N GLY A 35 -23.73 -1.97 14.99
CA GLY A 35 -24.07 -0.79 15.79
C GLY A 35 -23.38 -0.72 17.15
N THR A 36 -22.48 -1.65 17.47
CA THR A 36 -21.75 -1.75 18.75
C THR A 36 -20.36 -1.12 18.71
N LEU A 37 -20.11 -0.23 17.74
CA LEU A 37 -18.83 0.42 17.60
C LEU A 37 -18.70 1.57 18.61
N GLU A 38 -17.77 1.42 19.55
CA GLU A 38 -17.49 2.44 20.57
C GLU A 38 -16.91 3.73 19.96
N SER A 39 -16.07 3.62 18.93
CA SER A 39 -15.34 4.78 18.39
C SER A 39 -15.03 4.64 16.90
N VAL A 40 -15.55 5.59 16.12
CA VAL A 40 -15.27 5.74 14.67
C VAL A 40 -13.82 6.19 14.44
N SER A 41 -13.26 6.92 15.40
CA SER A 41 -11.87 7.39 15.39
C SER A 41 -10.89 6.23 15.30
N ASP A 42 -11.18 5.11 15.95
CA ASP A 42 -10.27 3.96 15.97
C ASP A 42 -10.22 3.23 14.64
N VAL A 43 -11.32 3.23 13.88
CA VAL A 43 -11.32 2.77 12.48
C VAL A 43 -10.35 3.60 11.65
N THR A 44 -10.39 4.93 11.81
CA THR A 44 -9.54 5.85 11.04
C THR A 44 -8.07 5.75 11.46
N LYS A 45 -7.79 5.61 12.76
CA LYS A 45 -6.44 5.37 13.29
C LYS A 45 -5.85 4.08 12.75
N ASN A 46 -6.57 2.96 12.84
CA ASN A 46 -6.12 1.66 12.33
C ASN A 46 -5.85 1.69 10.82
N LYS A 47 -6.72 2.36 10.03
CA LYS A 47 -6.49 2.55 8.58
C LYS A 47 -5.19 3.33 8.31
N ARG A 48 -4.96 4.43 9.03
CA ARG A 48 -3.76 5.27 8.88
C ARG A 48 -2.50 4.49 9.28
N ASP A 49 -2.56 3.75 10.37
CA ASP A 49 -1.44 2.94 10.83
C ASP A 49 -1.12 1.81 9.84
N LEU A 50 -2.13 1.12 9.29
CA LEU A 50 -1.93 0.13 8.22
C LEU A 50 -1.29 0.76 6.97
N ALA A 51 -1.75 1.93 6.55
CA ALA A 51 -1.19 2.63 5.40
C ALA A 51 0.29 3.00 5.60
N ARG A 52 0.67 3.43 6.81
CA ARG A 52 2.08 3.72 7.15
C ARG A 52 2.95 2.47 7.06
N ILE A 53 2.49 1.34 7.60
CA ILE A 53 3.23 0.07 7.54
C ILE A 53 3.41 -0.40 6.10
N LEU A 54 2.34 -0.38 5.29
CA LEU A 54 2.42 -0.75 3.87
C LEU A 54 3.37 0.16 3.09
N THR A 55 3.42 1.44 3.44
CA THR A 55 4.36 2.40 2.85
C THR A 55 5.79 2.05 3.22
N LEU A 56 6.08 1.74 4.48
CA LEU A 56 7.42 1.35 4.94
C LEU A 56 7.86 0.01 4.34
N LEU A 57 6.95 -0.96 4.23
CA LEU A 57 7.19 -2.21 3.49
C LEU A 57 7.59 -1.91 2.05
N THR A 58 6.88 -1.00 1.38
CA THR A 58 7.21 -0.59 0.01
C THR A 58 8.58 0.11 -0.07
N GLN A 59 8.89 0.99 0.89
CA GLN A 59 10.20 1.66 0.95
C GLN A 59 11.35 0.68 1.18
N LYS A 60 11.20 -0.31 2.06
CA LYS A 60 12.22 -1.34 2.32
C LYS A 60 12.35 -2.36 1.19
N THR A 61 11.25 -2.76 0.56
CA THR A 61 11.25 -3.76 -0.54
C THR A 61 11.68 -3.17 -1.88
N GLY A 62 11.63 -1.85 -2.02
CA GLY A 62 12.37 -1.17 -3.06
C GLY A 62 11.54 -0.17 -3.86
N SER A 63 12.17 0.98 -4.08
CA SER A 63 11.93 2.04 -5.05
C SER A 63 11.73 1.59 -6.52
N SER A 64 11.48 0.30 -6.78
CA SER A 64 11.33 -0.31 -8.11
C SER A 64 10.08 0.16 -8.86
N LYS A 65 9.02 0.63 -8.18
CA LYS A 65 7.84 1.16 -8.90
C LYS A 65 8.16 2.45 -9.68
N ALA A 66 9.12 3.27 -9.24
CA ALA A 66 9.59 4.41 -10.01
C ALA A 66 10.37 3.97 -11.27
N GLN A 67 11.14 2.88 -11.17
CA GLN A 67 11.88 2.28 -12.29
C GLN A 67 10.96 1.58 -13.30
N ARG A 68 9.90 0.88 -12.83
CA ARG A 68 8.90 0.23 -13.70
C ARG A 68 8.09 1.24 -14.53
N LYS A 69 7.79 2.43 -13.99
CA LYS A 69 7.08 3.49 -14.73
C LYS A 69 7.95 4.17 -15.79
N ALA A 70 9.29 4.17 -15.61
CA ALA A 70 10.23 4.68 -16.61
C ALA A 70 10.39 3.71 -17.80
N ALA A 71 10.44 2.39 -17.54
CA ALA A 71 10.53 1.36 -18.58
C ALA A 71 9.26 1.26 -19.46
N GLN A 72 8.08 1.53 -18.89
CA GLN A 72 6.80 1.50 -19.64
C GLN A 72 6.63 2.68 -20.62
N ARG A 73 7.41 3.77 -20.48
CA ARG A 73 7.35 4.94 -21.38
C ARG A 73 8.26 4.84 -22.60
N GLN A 74 9.10 3.79 -22.71
CA GLN A 74 10.08 3.60 -23.78
C GLN A 74 9.70 2.55 -24.82
N GLN A 75 8.42 2.23 -24.98
CA GLN A 75 7.96 1.61 -26.23
C GLN A 75 7.45 2.72 -27.16
N PRO A 76 8.30 3.28 -28.06
CA PRO A 76 7.77 3.98 -29.21
C PRO A 76 7.05 2.93 -30.05
N SER A 77 5.73 3.05 -30.17
CA SER A 77 4.96 2.29 -31.15
C SER A 77 5.47 2.70 -32.53
N ALA A 78 6.33 1.85 -33.09
CA ALA A 78 6.78 1.88 -34.47
C ALA A 78 5.60 1.59 -35.42
N ALA A 79 4.68 2.56 -35.52
CA ALA A 79 3.48 2.50 -36.35
C ALA A 79 3.39 3.75 -37.25
N ALA A 80 4.49 4.09 -37.92
CA ALA A 80 4.51 5.14 -38.93
C ALA A 80 5.65 4.92 -39.93
N GLU A 81 5.71 3.77 -40.60
CA GLU A 81 6.41 3.65 -41.90
C GLU A 81 6.18 2.27 -42.52
N LYS A 82 5.06 2.13 -43.23
CA LYS A 82 5.06 1.35 -44.47
C LYS A 82 4.46 2.24 -45.55
N LYS A 83 5.38 2.86 -46.30
CA LYS A 83 5.34 3.06 -47.76
C LYS A 83 3.92 3.11 -48.33
N ASP A 84 3.36 4.26 -48.69
CA ASP A 84 3.83 5.08 -49.80
C ASP A 84 4.59 4.27 -50.85
N GLN A 85 3.85 3.63 -51.75
CA GLN A 85 4.07 3.72 -53.21
C GLN A 85 2.97 2.96 -53.97
N PRO A 86 2.76 3.31 -55.26
CA PRO A 86 1.47 3.66 -55.85
C PRO A 86 0.54 2.50 -56.21
#